data_AF-A0A3R6IIU7-F1
#
_entry.id   AF-A0A3R6IIU7-F1
#
_cell.length_a   1.000
_cell.length_b   1.000
_cell.length_c   1.000
_cell.angle_alpha   90.00
_cell.angle_beta   90.00
_cell.angle_gamma   90.00
#
_symmetry.space_group_name_H-M   'P 1'
#
loop_
_entity.id
_entity.type
_entity.pdbx_description
1 polymer ?
#
loop_
_entity_poly.entity_id
_entity_poly.type
_entity_poly.pdbx_seq_one_letter_code
_entity_poly.pdbx_strand_id
1 'polypeptide(L)'
;MVKKVVLLQGIAIGIFAIACVWFFQSFYSGDFLKGEGNAFLYTIDYFISYGDKPAWLACYAGDFLMSLSTPQGFPYLLTAILLLEWWLIFRILKKFDVGEMAFLFAFFPIMFEWGGYCNSNYLLSSVLSFIISLSVFFEYTQIRNVKASMVFGLLSLPVIYVLAGNRLNTFVILILLYEAGKNRKQWGYWLVLLIACGFLPNLMQHLYHMSGEQAYLYPYYGIPALFPAILFCFSLLLLQIKSIRDMRISISSVSVTIVVLLAALVASIGFYADY
;
A
#
# COMPACT_ATOMS: atom_id res chain seq x y z
N MET A 1 -17.18 26.61 -10.19
CA MET A 1 -16.09 25.74 -10.68
C MET A 1 -15.78 24.62 -9.68
N VAL A 2 -15.53 24.94 -8.41
CA VAL A 2 -15.26 23.97 -7.32
C VAL A 2 -16.32 22.85 -7.20
N LYS A 3 -17.63 23.16 -7.20
CA LYS A 3 -18.69 22.14 -7.12
C LYS A 3 -18.64 21.10 -8.27
N LYS A 4 -18.31 21.53 -9.49
CA LYS A 4 -18.21 20.63 -10.66
C LYS A 4 -16.99 19.71 -10.54
N VAL A 5 -15.87 20.24 -10.05
CA VAL A 5 -14.65 19.45 -9.82
C VAL A 5 -14.87 18.40 -8.73
N VAL A 6 -15.49 18.76 -7.60
CA VAL A 6 -15.81 17.82 -6.52
C VAL A 6 -16.76 16.71 -7.00
N LEU A 7 -17.77 17.07 -7.80
CA LEU A 7 -18.65 16.10 -8.43
C LEU A 7 -17.88 15.14 -9.35
N LEU A 8 -17.00 15.67 -10.21
CA LEU A 8 -16.15 14.88 -11.12
C LEU A 8 -15.19 13.96 -10.36
N GLN A 9 -14.64 14.42 -9.24
CA GLN A 9 -13.82 13.59 -8.35
C GLN A 9 -14.63 12.42 -7.78
N GLY A 10 -15.85 12.67 -7.30
CA GLY A 10 -16.75 11.61 -6.84
C GLY A 10 -17.08 10.61 -7.96
N ILE A 11 -17.32 11.10 -9.17
CA ILE A 11 -17.52 10.26 -10.36
C ILE A 11 -16.27 9.41 -10.65
N ALA A 12 -15.06 9.98 -10.56
CA ALA A 12 -13.81 9.23 -10.78
C ALA A 12 -13.64 8.08 -9.78
N ILE A 13 -13.94 8.30 -8.48
CA ILE A 13 -13.95 7.22 -7.47
C ILE A 13 -14.99 6.16 -7.84
N GLY A 14 -16.19 6.58 -8.22
CA GLY A 14 -17.27 5.66 -8.58
C GLY A 14 -16.90 4.80 -9.79
N ILE A 15 -16.34 5.41 -10.84
CA ILE A 15 -15.84 4.70 -12.03
C ILE A 15 -14.74 3.72 -11.65
N PHE A 16 -13.77 4.15 -10.82
CA PHE A 16 -12.70 3.27 -10.34
C PHE A 16 -13.26 2.07 -9.55
N ALA A 17 -14.20 2.29 -8.65
CA ALA A 17 -14.82 1.23 -7.87
C ALA A 17 -15.59 0.23 -8.76
N ILE A 18 -16.37 0.73 -9.71
CA ILE A 18 -17.10 -0.12 -10.68
C ILE A 18 -16.12 -0.91 -11.56
N ALA A 19 -15.05 -0.26 -12.02
CA ALA A 19 -13.99 -0.88 -12.80
C ALA A 19 -13.32 -2.04 -12.05
N CYS A 20 -12.93 -1.83 -10.79
CA CYS A 20 -12.34 -2.87 -9.95
C CYS A 20 -13.30 -4.03 -9.72
N VAL A 21 -14.55 -3.75 -9.32
CA VAL A 21 -15.56 -4.81 -9.08
C VAL A 21 -15.78 -5.62 -10.34
N TRP A 22 -15.96 -4.96 -11.49
CA TRP A 22 -16.22 -5.66 -12.75
C TRP A 22 -15.02 -6.51 -13.19
N PHE A 23 -13.81 -5.97 -13.05
CA PHE A 23 -12.56 -6.69 -13.32
C PHE A 23 -12.43 -7.93 -12.44
N PHE A 24 -12.53 -7.78 -11.12
CA PHE A 24 -12.37 -8.90 -10.19
C PHE A 24 -13.49 -9.93 -10.31
N GLN A 25 -14.72 -9.53 -10.63
CA GLN A 25 -15.82 -10.47 -10.90
C GLN A 25 -15.61 -11.29 -12.17
N SER A 26 -15.00 -10.70 -13.20
CA SER A 26 -14.90 -11.32 -14.53
C SER A 26 -13.63 -12.13 -14.70
N PHE A 27 -12.51 -11.70 -14.12
CA PHE A 27 -11.18 -12.29 -14.36
C PHE A 27 -10.57 -13.00 -13.15
N TYR A 28 -11.05 -12.70 -11.94
CA TYR A 28 -10.60 -13.40 -10.74
C TYR A 28 -11.49 -14.64 -10.50
N SER A 29 -11.13 -15.75 -11.13
CA SER A 29 -11.88 -17.02 -11.04
C SER A 29 -11.71 -17.69 -9.66
N GLY A 30 -12.72 -18.44 -9.24
CA GLY A 30 -12.79 -19.06 -7.90
C GLY A 30 -11.69 -20.08 -7.55
N ASP A 31 -10.79 -20.41 -8.46
CA ASP A 31 -9.63 -21.27 -8.19
C ASP A 31 -8.47 -20.50 -7.53
N PHE A 32 -8.39 -19.18 -7.71
CA PHE A 32 -7.47 -18.33 -6.95
C PHE A 32 -7.81 -18.29 -5.45
N LEU A 33 -9.11 -18.22 -5.14
CA LEU A 33 -9.62 -18.26 -3.76
C LEU A 33 -9.29 -19.59 -3.05
N LYS A 34 -9.09 -20.68 -3.80
CA LYS A 34 -8.72 -21.99 -3.24
C LYS A 34 -7.22 -22.11 -2.92
N GLY A 35 -6.36 -21.33 -3.60
CA GLY A 35 -4.91 -21.32 -3.36
C GLY A 35 -4.50 -20.54 -2.10
N GLU A 36 -5.25 -19.49 -1.77
CA GLU A 36 -5.04 -18.68 -0.56
C GLU A 36 -5.93 -19.12 0.62
N GLY A 37 -7.08 -19.75 0.35
CA GLY A 37 -7.99 -20.25 1.37
C GLY A 37 -7.62 -21.64 1.88
N ASN A 38 -6.54 -21.77 2.67
CA ASN A 38 -6.52 -22.86 3.64
C ASN A 38 -7.71 -22.65 4.58
N ALA A 39 -8.47 -23.71 4.89
CA ALA A 39 -9.63 -23.62 5.78
C ALA A 39 -9.25 -22.87 7.05
N PHE A 40 -9.69 -21.62 7.17
CA PHE A 40 -9.32 -20.76 8.29
C PHE A 40 -9.86 -21.39 9.56
N LEU A 41 -8.97 -21.98 10.36
CA LEU A 41 -9.35 -22.65 11.59
C LEU A 41 -9.43 -21.60 12.68
N TYR A 42 -10.60 -21.45 13.29
CA TYR A 42 -10.84 -20.58 14.43
C TYR A 42 -10.25 -21.19 15.72
N THR A 43 -8.97 -21.55 15.69
CA THR A 43 -8.25 -22.21 16.80
C THR A 43 -7.10 -21.33 17.26
N ILE A 44 -6.85 -21.30 18.57
CA ILE A 44 -5.75 -20.53 19.17
C ILE A 44 -4.39 -20.99 18.61
N ASP A 45 -4.20 -22.29 18.38
CA ASP A 45 -2.96 -22.83 17.82
C ASP A 45 -2.71 -22.33 16.39
N TYR A 46 -3.76 -22.17 15.59
CA TYR A 46 -3.67 -21.61 14.25
C TYR A 46 -3.30 -20.13 14.30
N PHE A 47 -3.89 -19.35 15.21
CA PHE A 47 -3.51 -17.96 15.45
C PHE A 47 -2.02 -17.82 15.86
N ILE A 48 -1.55 -18.67 16.78
CA ILE A 48 -0.15 -18.66 17.24
C ILE A 48 0.81 -18.99 16.09
N SER A 49 0.43 -19.89 15.17
CA SER A 49 1.28 -20.28 14.03
C SER A 49 1.61 -19.12 13.07
N TYR A 50 0.77 -18.08 12.99
CA TYR A 50 1.11 -16.89 12.22
C TYR A 50 2.33 -16.16 12.79
N GLY A 51 2.57 -16.28 14.10
CA GLY A 51 3.72 -15.72 14.79
C GLY A 51 5.05 -16.36 14.42
N ASP A 52 5.05 -17.49 13.68
CA ASP A 52 6.28 -18.16 13.22
C ASP A 52 6.98 -17.41 12.08
N LYS A 53 6.33 -16.39 11.50
CA LYS A 53 6.85 -15.57 10.41
C LYS A 53 6.59 -14.07 10.67
N PRO A 54 7.39 -13.15 10.10
CA PRO A 54 7.07 -11.73 10.15
C PRO A 54 5.80 -11.45 9.33
N ALA A 55 5.29 -10.22 9.36
CA ALA A 55 4.01 -9.86 8.73
C ALA A 55 2.77 -10.66 9.23
N TRP A 56 2.83 -11.23 10.43
CA TRP A 56 1.81 -12.15 10.94
C TRP A 56 0.40 -11.54 10.92
N LEU A 57 0.27 -10.25 11.28
CA LEU A 57 -1.01 -9.55 11.31
C LEU A 57 -1.58 -9.36 9.90
N ALA A 58 -0.74 -8.99 8.93
CA ALA A 58 -1.16 -8.82 7.56
C ALA A 58 -1.56 -10.15 6.90
N CYS A 59 -0.83 -11.24 7.19
CA CYS A 59 -1.18 -12.59 6.75
C CYS A 59 -2.49 -13.07 7.40
N TYR A 60 -2.60 -12.96 8.72
CA TYR A 60 -3.80 -13.35 9.46
C TYR A 60 -5.04 -12.57 9.00
N ALA A 61 -4.92 -11.24 8.85
CA ALA A 61 -6.02 -10.40 8.38
C ALA A 61 -6.39 -10.72 6.93
N GLY A 62 -5.41 -11.04 6.07
CA GLY A 62 -5.65 -11.49 4.72
C GLY A 62 -6.49 -12.75 4.67
N ASP A 63 -6.03 -13.80 5.35
CA ASP A 63 -6.69 -15.11 5.38
C ASP A 63 -8.06 -15.04 6.06
N PHE A 64 -8.19 -14.25 7.14
CA PHE A 64 -9.46 -13.99 7.81
C PHE A 64 -10.45 -13.31 6.86
N LEU A 65 -10.05 -12.23 6.18
CA LEU A 65 -10.92 -11.49 5.26
C LEU A 65 -11.31 -12.33 4.04
N MET A 66 -10.40 -13.18 3.55
CA MET A 66 -10.72 -14.17 2.52
C MET A 66 -11.74 -15.19 3.01
N SER A 67 -11.61 -15.69 4.24
CA SER A 67 -12.54 -16.66 4.81
C SER A 67 -13.96 -16.12 4.99
N LEU A 68 -14.11 -14.81 5.23
CA LEU A 68 -15.40 -14.13 5.33
C LEU A 68 -16.04 -13.85 3.96
N SER A 69 -15.26 -13.89 2.89
CA SER A 69 -15.70 -13.47 1.57
C SER A 69 -16.22 -14.66 0.77
N THR A 70 -17.49 -14.61 0.38
CA THR A 70 -18.01 -15.51 -0.64
C THR A 70 -17.34 -15.21 -1.99
N PRO A 71 -17.29 -16.17 -2.94
CA PRO A 71 -16.71 -15.93 -4.26
C PRO A 71 -17.32 -14.71 -4.99
N GLN A 72 -18.60 -14.42 -4.73
CA GLN A 72 -19.29 -13.24 -5.26
C GLN A 72 -19.01 -11.96 -4.45
N GLY A 73 -18.72 -12.09 -3.14
CA GLY A 73 -18.42 -10.99 -2.22
C GLY A 73 -16.98 -10.49 -2.29
N PHE A 74 -16.03 -11.35 -2.67
CA PHE A 74 -14.60 -11.04 -2.70
C PHE A 74 -14.23 -9.82 -3.57
N PRO A 75 -14.77 -9.65 -4.81
CA PRO A 75 -14.53 -8.45 -5.62
C PRO A 75 -14.87 -7.13 -4.91
N TYR A 76 -15.95 -7.13 -4.12
CA TYR A 76 -16.38 -5.96 -3.36
C TYR A 76 -15.45 -5.69 -2.18
N LEU A 77 -15.04 -6.74 -1.46
CA LEU A 77 -14.08 -6.63 -0.37
C LEU A 77 -12.75 -6.04 -0.88
N LEU A 78 -12.21 -6.61 -1.95
CA LEU A 78 -10.92 -6.18 -2.50
C LEU A 78 -10.98 -4.74 -3.01
N THR A 79 -12.07 -4.36 -3.68
CA THR A 79 -12.30 -2.97 -4.08
C THR A 79 -12.37 -2.04 -2.86
N ALA A 80 -13.03 -2.45 -1.77
CA ALA A 80 -13.09 -1.67 -0.55
C ALA A 80 -11.71 -1.48 0.10
N ILE A 81 -10.86 -2.50 0.06
CA ILE A 81 -9.47 -2.44 0.57
C ILE A 81 -8.63 -1.48 -0.27
N LEU A 82 -8.72 -1.53 -1.60
CA LEU A 82 -8.02 -0.59 -2.48
C LEU A 82 -8.52 0.86 -2.30
N LEU A 83 -9.82 1.06 -2.05
CA LEU A 83 -10.37 2.38 -1.71
C LEU A 83 -9.90 2.88 -0.34
N LEU A 84 -9.72 1.99 0.63
CA LEU A 84 -9.15 2.33 1.94
C LEU A 84 -7.68 2.76 1.79
N GLU A 85 -6.91 2.01 1.00
CA GLU A 85 -5.53 2.36 0.66
C GLU A 85 -5.47 3.73 -0.03
N TRP A 86 -6.36 3.97 -1.00
CA TRP A 86 -6.51 5.26 -1.68
C TRP A 86 -6.73 6.40 -0.71
N TRP A 87 -7.66 6.21 0.21
CA TRP A 87 -8.01 7.21 1.18
C TRP A 87 -6.82 7.53 2.10
N LEU A 88 -6.06 6.52 2.53
CA LEU A 88 -4.85 6.71 3.34
C LEU A 88 -3.76 7.46 2.57
N ILE A 89 -3.47 7.04 1.34
CA ILE A 89 -2.49 7.69 0.46
C ILE A 89 -2.85 9.16 0.25
N PHE A 90 -4.12 9.45 -0.06
CA PHE A 90 -4.62 10.82 -0.21
C PHE A 90 -4.39 11.66 1.06
N ARG A 91 -4.68 11.10 2.24
CA ARG A 91 -4.49 11.78 3.53
C ARG A 91 -3.02 12.04 3.82
N ILE A 92 -2.13 11.10 3.46
CA ILE A 92 -0.68 11.26 3.57
C ILE A 92 -0.19 12.34 2.61
N LEU A 93 -0.61 12.33 1.34
CA LEU A 93 -0.22 13.37 0.37
C LEU A 93 -0.61 14.77 0.85
N LYS A 94 -1.76 14.92 1.51
CA LYS A 94 -2.15 16.18 2.15
C LYS A 94 -1.23 16.60 3.30
N LYS A 95 -0.56 15.67 3.99
CA LYS A 95 0.47 15.98 5.00
C LYS A 95 1.80 16.45 4.41
N PHE A 96 2.05 16.14 3.14
CA PHE A 96 3.20 16.62 2.37
C PHE A 96 2.94 17.98 1.69
N ASP A 97 1.85 18.67 2.07
CA ASP A 97 1.39 19.92 1.44
C ASP A 97 1.23 19.81 -0.08
N VAL A 98 0.89 18.62 -0.57
CA VAL A 98 0.52 18.42 -1.97
C VAL A 98 -0.80 19.13 -2.20
N GLY A 99 -0.85 19.96 -3.26
CA GLY A 99 -1.98 20.82 -3.59
C GLY A 99 -3.28 20.07 -3.90
N GLU A 100 -4.14 20.69 -4.70
CA GLU A 100 -5.46 20.12 -5.02
C GLU A 100 -5.37 18.80 -5.80
N MET A 101 -4.25 18.56 -6.49
CA MET A 101 -3.96 17.36 -7.27
C MET A 101 -3.63 16.11 -6.43
N ALA A 102 -3.46 16.23 -5.10
CA ALA A 102 -3.22 15.09 -4.22
C ALA A 102 -4.23 13.94 -4.42
N PHE A 103 -5.48 14.30 -4.73
CA PHE A 103 -6.55 13.37 -5.05
C PHE A 103 -6.22 12.47 -6.25
N LEU A 104 -5.70 13.04 -7.33
CA LEU A 104 -5.39 12.30 -8.56
C LEU A 104 -4.10 11.49 -8.41
N PHE A 105 -3.10 12.04 -7.71
CA PHE A 105 -1.86 11.32 -7.45
C PHE A 105 -2.05 10.08 -6.56
N ALA A 106 -3.07 10.08 -5.69
CA ALA A 106 -3.40 8.91 -4.89
C ALA A 106 -3.84 7.69 -5.74
N PHE A 107 -4.36 7.89 -6.96
CA PHE A 107 -4.70 6.76 -7.83
C PHE A 107 -3.48 6.05 -8.43
N PHE A 108 -2.33 6.71 -8.53
CA PHE A 108 -1.16 6.12 -9.20
C PHE A 108 -0.67 4.83 -8.51
N PRO A 109 -0.34 4.82 -7.21
CA PRO A 109 0.12 3.60 -6.55
C PRO A 109 -0.88 2.44 -6.67
N ILE A 110 -2.16 2.77 -6.59
CA ILE A 110 -3.27 1.80 -6.54
C ILE A 110 -3.56 1.20 -7.89
N MET A 111 -3.40 1.96 -8.97
CA MET A 111 -3.45 1.43 -10.33
C MET A 111 -2.41 0.32 -10.54
N PHE A 112 -1.21 0.50 -9.97
CA PHE A 112 -0.17 -0.52 -10.04
C PHE A 112 -0.42 -1.68 -9.07
N GLU A 113 -0.94 -1.41 -7.88
CA GLU A 113 -1.41 -2.44 -6.95
C GLU A 113 -2.47 -3.33 -7.61
N TRP A 114 -3.45 -2.69 -8.27
CA TRP A 114 -4.49 -3.36 -9.06
C TRP A 114 -3.91 -4.18 -10.22
N GLY A 115 -2.95 -3.63 -10.98
CA GLY A 115 -2.22 -4.39 -12.00
C GLY A 115 -1.38 -5.53 -11.43
N GLY A 116 -0.92 -5.42 -10.17
CA GLY A 116 -0.22 -6.48 -9.45
C GLY A 116 -1.07 -7.72 -9.23
N TYR A 117 -2.38 -7.54 -9.01
CA TYR A 117 -3.35 -8.64 -8.92
C TYR A 117 -3.53 -9.42 -10.23
N CYS A 118 -3.02 -8.90 -11.35
CA CYS A 118 -2.94 -9.68 -12.59
C CYS A 118 -1.92 -10.84 -12.50
N ASN A 119 -1.02 -10.80 -11.52
CA ASN A 119 -0.04 -11.87 -11.27
C ASN A 119 -0.59 -12.85 -10.24
N SER A 120 -0.47 -14.14 -10.53
CA SER A 120 -1.05 -15.19 -9.69
C SER A 120 -0.50 -15.31 -8.28
N ASN A 121 0.65 -14.70 -8.03
CA ASN A 121 1.31 -14.77 -6.74
C ASN A 121 0.93 -13.59 -5.82
N TYR A 122 0.26 -12.54 -6.32
CA TYR A 122 0.06 -11.31 -5.54
C TYR A 122 -1.05 -11.47 -4.49
N LEU A 123 -0.64 -11.61 -3.22
CA LEU A 123 -1.56 -11.90 -2.12
C LEU A 123 -2.20 -10.63 -1.51
N LEU A 124 -3.41 -10.82 -0.96
CA LEU A 124 -4.11 -9.79 -0.18
C LEU A 124 -3.29 -9.26 1.00
N SER A 125 -2.49 -10.13 1.62
CA SER A 125 -1.59 -9.82 2.74
C SER A 125 -0.55 -8.74 2.38
N SER A 126 -0.17 -8.61 1.11
CA SER A 126 0.76 -7.59 0.62
C SER A 126 0.16 -6.18 0.72
N VAL A 127 -1.11 -6.03 0.31
CA VAL A 127 -1.85 -4.77 0.36
C VAL A 127 -2.12 -4.38 1.81
N LEU A 128 -2.53 -5.34 2.63
CA LEU A 128 -2.76 -5.12 4.05
C LEU A 128 -1.48 -4.70 4.78
N SER A 129 -0.35 -5.33 4.44
CA SER A 129 0.97 -4.90 4.95
C SER A 129 1.25 -3.44 4.58
N PHE A 130 0.91 -3.02 3.35
CA PHE A 130 1.13 -1.65 2.91
C PHE A 130 0.22 -0.67 3.66
N ILE A 131 -1.07 -1.00 3.81
CA ILE A 131 -2.05 -0.25 4.61
C ILE A 131 -1.60 -0.10 6.07
N ILE A 132 -1.08 -1.16 6.70
CA ILE A 132 -0.55 -1.10 8.06
C ILE A 132 0.63 -0.11 8.12
N SER A 133 1.60 -0.25 7.20
CA SER A 133 2.75 0.65 7.12
C SER A 133 2.35 2.12 6.91
N LEU A 134 1.38 2.38 6.02
CA LEU A 134 0.86 3.73 5.78
C LEU A 134 0.12 4.27 7.00
N SER A 135 -0.62 3.43 7.73
CA SER A 135 -1.36 3.84 8.93
C SER A 135 -0.41 4.26 10.05
N VAL A 136 0.63 3.46 10.34
CA VAL A 136 1.64 3.81 11.34
C VAL A 136 2.42 5.06 10.92
N PHE A 137 2.72 5.22 9.63
CA PHE A 137 3.31 6.46 9.12
C PHE A 137 2.39 7.67 9.32
N PHE A 138 1.09 7.51 9.03
CA PHE A 138 0.12 8.58 9.24
C PHE A 138 0.09 9.01 10.71
N GLU A 139 0.12 8.08 11.66
CA GLU A 139 0.27 8.38 13.09
C GLU A 139 1.57 9.12 13.41
N TYR A 140 2.71 8.69 12.85
CA TYR A 140 3.99 9.39 12.97
C TYR A 140 3.85 10.88 12.58
N THR A 141 3.14 11.20 11.49
CA THR A 141 2.95 12.58 11.04
C THR A 141 2.06 13.45 11.96
N GLN A 142 1.31 12.84 12.88
CA GLN A 142 0.46 13.56 13.84
C GLN A 142 1.24 14.00 15.09
N ILE A 143 2.38 13.38 15.36
CA ILE A 143 3.19 13.68 16.54
C ILE A 143 3.87 15.04 16.36
N ARG A 144 3.48 16.02 17.20
CA ARG A 144 4.01 17.39 17.11
C ARG A 144 5.44 17.52 17.66
N ASN A 145 5.75 16.77 18.72
CA ASN A 145 7.05 16.84 19.38
C ASN A 145 8.09 16.05 18.58
N VAL A 146 9.16 16.73 18.17
CA VAL A 146 10.24 16.17 17.34
C VAL A 146 10.89 14.95 18.00
N LYS A 147 11.25 15.05 19.29
CA LYS A 147 11.92 13.94 19.99
C LYS A 147 10.98 12.75 20.17
N ALA A 148 9.72 13.01 20.51
CA ALA A 148 8.72 11.96 20.63
C ALA A 148 8.46 11.26 19.29
N SER A 149 8.42 12.03 18.19
CA SER A 149 8.26 11.50 16.84
C SER A 149 9.45 10.62 16.44
N MET A 150 10.69 11.04 16.72
CA MET A 150 11.88 10.22 16.50
C MET A 150 11.85 8.90 17.27
N VAL A 151 11.52 8.96 18.56
CA VAL A 151 11.43 7.77 19.42
C VAL A 151 10.34 6.85 18.90
N PHE A 152 9.18 7.39 18.54
CA PHE A 152 8.10 6.62 17.93
C PHE A 152 8.54 5.95 16.62
N GLY A 153 9.16 6.70 15.71
CA GLY A 153 9.64 6.19 14.42
C GLY A 153 10.69 5.08 14.55
N LEU A 154 11.53 5.15 15.59
CA LEU A 154 12.51 4.10 15.87
C LEU A 154 11.86 2.86 16.51
N LEU A 155 10.98 3.07 17.49
CA LEU A 155 10.24 2.00 18.16
C LEU A 155 9.26 1.28 17.23
N SER A 156 8.74 1.96 16.21
CA SER A 156 7.83 1.38 15.24
C SER A 156 8.53 0.46 14.24
N LEU A 157 9.86 0.53 14.07
CA LEU A 157 10.57 -0.36 13.14
C LEU A 157 10.39 -1.85 13.46
N PRO A 158 10.70 -2.34 14.68
CA PRO A 158 10.45 -3.74 15.02
C PRO A 158 8.97 -4.11 14.92
N VAL A 159 8.08 -3.20 15.33
CA VAL A 159 6.63 -3.43 15.27
C VAL A 159 6.16 -3.60 13.83
N ILE A 160 6.54 -2.70 12.92
CA ILE A 160 6.14 -2.77 11.51
C ILE A 160 6.72 -4.01 10.84
N TYR A 161 7.96 -4.39 11.13
CA TYR A 161 8.53 -5.60 10.56
C TYR A 161 7.75 -6.85 10.99
N VAL A 162 7.42 -6.95 12.28
CA VAL A 162 6.62 -8.05 12.82
C VAL A 162 5.20 -8.05 12.25
N LEU A 163 4.56 -6.89 12.06
CA LEU A 163 3.16 -6.80 11.61
C LEU A 163 2.96 -6.77 10.08
N ALA A 164 3.93 -6.24 9.33
CA ALA A 164 3.83 -5.93 7.91
C ALA A 164 5.08 -6.29 7.08
N GLY A 165 6.10 -6.91 7.67
CA GLY A 165 7.26 -7.48 6.97
C GLY A 165 8.05 -6.45 6.15
N ASN A 166 8.20 -6.72 4.85
CA ASN A 166 8.99 -5.96 3.89
C ASN A 166 8.56 -4.48 3.75
N ARG A 167 7.33 -4.14 4.19
CA ARG A 167 6.78 -2.78 4.09
C ARG A 167 7.44 -1.81 5.05
N LEU A 168 8.29 -2.31 5.96
CA LEU A 168 9.26 -1.53 6.72
C LEU A 168 10.05 -0.55 5.85
N ASN A 169 10.50 -0.99 4.67
CA ASN A 169 11.29 -0.15 3.76
C ASN A 169 10.51 1.08 3.33
N THR A 170 9.22 0.90 3.00
CA THR A 170 8.32 1.99 2.62
C THR A 170 8.15 2.99 3.76
N PHE A 171 7.90 2.49 4.98
CA PHE A 171 7.78 3.34 6.16
C PHE A 171 9.01 4.24 6.36
N VAL A 172 10.21 3.66 6.29
CA VAL A 172 11.47 4.40 6.48
C VAL A 172 11.66 5.44 5.40
N ILE A 173 11.44 5.09 4.12
CA ILE A 173 11.54 6.05 3.01
C ILE A 173 10.55 7.21 3.20
N LEU A 174 9.31 6.93 3.63
CA LEU A 174 8.31 7.96 3.88
C LEU A 174 8.74 8.92 5.00
N ILE A 175 9.33 8.42 6.09
CA ILE A 175 9.89 9.29 7.15
C ILE A 175 11.00 10.18 6.60
N LEU A 176 11.93 9.61 5.82
CA LEU A 176 13.03 10.38 5.24
C LEU A 176 12.51 11.49 4.33
N LEU A 177 11.56 11.19 3.45
CA LEU A 177 10.93 12.18 2.56
C LEU A 177 10.19 13.26 3.36
N TYR A 178 9.51 12.88 4.44
CA TYR A 178 8.73 13.81 5.26
C TYR A 178 9.60 14.77 6.07
N GLU A 179 10.64 14.26 6.74
CA GLU A 179 11.58 15.09 7.50
C GLU A 179 12.44 15.96 6.57
N ALA A 180 12.83 15.43 5.39
CA ALA A 180 13.51 16.21 4.36
C ALA A 180 12.63 17.35 3.84
N GLY A 181 11.35 17.09 3.58
CA GLY A 181 10.38 18.13 3.17
C GLY A 181 10.19 19.24 4.20
N LYS A 182 10.35 18.92 5.51
CA LYS A 182 10.34 19.90 6.60
C LYS A 182 11.66 20.67 6.79
N ASN A 183 12.66 20.47 5.93
CA ASN A 183 14.01 21.03 6.04
C ASN A 183 14.71 20.71 7.36
N ARG A 184 14.36 19.60 8.02
CA ARG A 184 15.00 19.16 9.27
C ARG A 184 16.21 18.30 8.95
N LYS A 185 17.40 18.90 9.00
CA LYS A 185 18.68 18.22 8.70
C LYS A 185 19.14 17.34 9.85
N GLN A 186 18.44 16.23 10.09
CA GLN A 186 18.72 15.29 11.18
C GLN A 186 19.44 14.04 10.66
N TRP A 187 20.58 14.25 10.02
CA TRP A 187 21.37 13.21 9.35
C TRP A 187 21.66 11.99 10.25
N GLY A 188 21.96 12.22 11.53
CA GLY A 188 22.18 11.14 12.48
C GLY A 188 20.95 10.23 12.67
N TYR A 189 19.76 10.83 12.82
CA TYR A 189 18.51 10.06 12.92
C TYR A 189 18.21 9.31 11.63
N TRP A 190 18.41 9.94 10.47
CA TRP A 190 18.21 9.30 9.17
C TRP A 190 19.14 8.10 8.97
N LEU A 191 20.41 8.25 9.35
CA LEU A 191 21.40 7.18 9.29
C LEU A 191 21.01 6.03 10.24
N VAL A 192 20.58 6.34 11.46
CA VAL A 192 20.09 5.31 12.40
C VAL A 192 18.88 4.57 11.85
N LEU A 193 17.91 5.26 11.24
CA LEU A 193 16.75 4.62 10.60
C LEU A 193 17.17 3.68 9.46
N LEU A 194 18.08 4.13 8.58
CA LEU A 194 18.55 3.33 7.45
C LEU A 194 19.34 2.09 7.91
N ILE A 195 20.22 2.26 8.91
CA ILE A 195 20.95 1.12 9.50
C ILE A 195 19.96 0.15 10.15
N ALA A 196 19.02 0.64 10.96
CA ALA A 196 18.03 -0.19 11.60
C ALA A 196 17.16 -0.93 10.56
N CYS A 197 16.72 -0.25 9.50
CA CYS A 197 15.95 -0.84 8.41
C CYS A 197 16.71 -1.96 7.69
N GLY A 198 18.00 -1.76 7.43
CA GLY A 198 18.84 -2.77 6.79
C GLY A 198 19.20 -3.93 7.71
N PHE A 199 19.40 -3.67 9.01
CA PHE A 199 19.87 -4.67 9.96
C PHE A 199 18.74 -5.50 10.59
N LEU A 200 17.55 -4.93 10.77
CA LEU A 200 16.43 -5.58 11.45
C LEU A 200 15.96 -6.86 10.73
N PRO A 201 15.84 -6.93 9.39
CA PRO A 201 15.55 -8.18 8.69
C PRO A 201 16.61 -9.26 8.94
N ASN A 202 17.91 -8.89 8.96
CA ASN A 202 18.99 -9.84 9.25
C ASN A 202 18.90 -10.38 10.69
N LEU A 203 18.59 -9.52 11.66
CA LEU A 203 18.39 -9.95 13.05
C LEU A 203 17.23 -10.93 13.17
N MET A 204 16.11 -10.61 12.50
CA MET A 204 14.88 -11.39 12.55
C MET A 204 14.95 -12.67 11.71
N GLN A 205 15.83 -12.72 10.71
CA GLN A 205 16.12 -13.93 9.93
C GLN A 205 16.49 -15.11 10.84
N HIS A 206 17.33 -14.85 11.86
CA HIS A 206 17.75 -15.88 12.82
C HIS A 206 16.61 -16.33 13.74
N LEU A 207 15.70 -15.41 14.10
CA LEU A 207 14.55 -15.71 14.96
C LEU A 207 13.47 -16.53 14.23
N TYR A 208 13.26 -16.24 12.95
CA TYR A 208 12.24 -16.90 12.13
C TYR A 208 12.78 -18.04 11.25
N HIS A 209 14.05 -18.42 11.40
CA HIS A 209 14.71 -19.45 10.61
C HIS A 209 14.54 -19.30 9.08
N MET A 210 14.59 -18.06 8.59
CA MET A 210 14.40 -17.74 7.17
C MET A 210 15.72 -17.63 6.39
N SER A 211 15.66 -17.68 5.06
CA SER A 211 16.81 -17.24 4.24
C SER A 211 16.91 -15.71 4.23
N GLY A 212 18.10 -15.18 3.88
CA GLY A 212 18.32 -13.74 3.84
C GLY A 212 17.35 -13.02 2.90
N GLU A 213 17.17 -13.54 1.68
CA GLU A 213 16.23 -12.97 0.70
C GLU A 213 14.79 -12.96 1.22
N GLN A 214 14.37 -14.04 1.88
CA GLN A 214 13.03 -14.15 2.45
C GLN A 214 12.80 -13.09 3.53
N ALA A 215 13.79 -12.84 4.39
CA ALA A 215 13.66 -11.85 5.46
C ALA A 215 13.40 -10.43 4.94
N TYR A 216 13.91 -10.07 3.75
CA TYR A 216 13.70 -8.76 3.13
C TYR A 216 12.44 -8.66 2.28
N LEU A 217 11.94 -9.79 1.75
CA LEU A 217 10.84 -9.82 0.79
C LEU A 217 9.51 -10.29 1.41
N TYR A 218 9.51 -11.01 2.53
CA TYR A 218 8.28 -11.49 3.18
C TYR A 218 7.25 -10.37 3.44
N PRO A 219 5.93 -10.56 3.19
CA PRO A 219 5.22 -11.82 2.92
C PRO A 219 5.24 -12.32 1.47
N TYR A 220 5.83 -11.58 0.54
CA TYR A 220 5.77 -11.91 -0.88
C TYR A 220 7.15 -12.11 -1.50
N TYR A 221 7.34 -13.24 -2.17
CA TYR A 221 8.61 -13.56 -2.83
C TYR A 221 8.62 -13.03 -4.25
N GLY A 222 9.10 -11.79 -4.43
CA GLY A 222 9.35 -11.22 -5.75
C GLY A 222 9.39 -9.69 -5.77
N ILE A 223 10.05 -9.16 -6.80
CA ILE A 223 10.15 -7.71 -7.06
C ILE A 223 8.77 -7.04 -7.19
N PRO A 224 7.71 -7.67 -7.77
CA PRO A 224 6.41 -7.02 -7.92
C PRO A 224 5.79 -6.50 -6.62
N ALA A 225 6.02 -7.13 -5.47
CA ALA A 225 5.50 -6.59 -4.21
C ALA A 225 6.07 -5.23 -3.88
N LEU A 226 7.30 -4.92 -4.25
CA LEU A 226 7.90 -3.63 -3.92
C LEU A 226 7.35 -2.50 -4.81
N PHE A 227 6.71 -2.80 -5.95
CA PHE A 227 6.33 -1.79 -6.93
C PHE A 227 5.36 -0.72 -6.41
N PRO A 228 4.24 -1.02 -5.74
CA PRO A 228 3.33 0.02 -5.27
C PRO A 228 4.01 0.98 -4.28
N ALA A 229 4.79 0.44 -3.35
CA ALA A 229 5.57 1.20 -2.38
C ALA A 229 6.65 2.08 -3.03
N ILE A 230 7.44 1.50 -3.95
CA ILE A 230 8.49 2.21 -4.68
C ILE A 230 7.88 3.34 -5.51
N LEU A 231 6.81 3.06 -6.25
CA LEU A 231 6.13 4.05 -7.09
C LEU A 231 5.48 5.15 -6.25
N PHE A 232 4.91 4.83 -5.10
CA PHE A 232 4.43 5.85 -4.18
C PHE A 232 5.56 6.76 -3.72
N CYS A 233 6.71 6.19 -3.32
CA CYS A 233 7.88 6.97 -2.95
C CYS A 233 8.42 7.83 -4.11
N PHE A 234 8.47 7.28 -5.33
CA PHE A 234 8.84 8.05 -6.53
C PHE A 234 7.85 9.16 -6.83
N SER A 235 6.55 8.91 -6.68
CA SER A 235 5.51 9.93 -6.87
C SER A 235 5.73 11.08 -5.89
N LEU A 236 6.07 10.80 -4.63
CA LEU A 236 6.38 11.81 -3.64
C LEU A 236 7.65 12.60 -3.98
N LEU A 237 8.69 11.94 -4.48
CA LEU A 237 9.91 12.60 -4.96
C LEU A 237 9.62 13.58 -6.11
N LEU A 238 8.83 13.14 -7.10
CA LEU A 238 8.39 14.01 -8.20
C LEU A 238 7.55 15.18 -7.69
N LEU A 239 6.72 14.97 -6.67
CA LEU A 239 5.91 16.00 -6.04
C LEU A 239 6.70 17.00 -5.19
N GLN A 240 7.99 16.77 -4.93
CA GLN A 240 8.86 17.81 -4.35
C GLN A 240 9.18 18.93 -5.34
N ILE A 241 8.97 18.70 -6.65
CA ILE A 241 9.12 19.73 -7.68
C ILE A 241 7.96 20.72 -7.55
N LYS A 242 8.26 21.98 -7.17
CA LYS A 242 7.25 23.05 -6.95
C LYS A 242 6.23 23.17 -8.09
N SER A 243 6.69 23.07 -9.34
CA SER A 243 5.84 23.14 -10.53
C SER A 243 4.74 22.09 -10.54
N ILE A 244 5.02 20.87 -10.08
CA ILE A 244 4.07 19.75 -10.03
C ILE A 244 3.20 19.85 -8.76
N ARG A 245 3.80 20.23 -7.63
CA ARG A 245 3.12 20.33 -6.32
C ARG A 245 1.99 21.36 -6.31
N ASP A 246 2.22 22.51 -6.94
CA ASP A 246 1.33 23.67 -6.88
C ASP A 246 0.32 23.68 -8.05
N MET A 247 0.25 22.59 -8.83
CA MET A 247 -0.75 22.45 -9.90
C MET A 247 -2.16 22.48 -9.31
N ARG A 248 -3.00 23.33 -9.90
CA ARG A 248 -4.43 23.41 -9.56
C ARG A 248 -5.16 22.26 -10.21
N ILE A 249 -6.15 21.72 -9.49
CA ILE A 249 -7.00 20.71 -10.09
C ILE A 249 -7.92 21.36 -11.13
N SER A 250 -8.01 20.73 -12.28
CA SER A 250 -8.85 21.21 -13.37
C SER A 250 -9.78 20.11 -13.85
N ILE A 251 -10.85 20.49 -14.55
CA ILE A 251 -11.79 19.53 -15.15
C ILE A 251 -11.03 18.62 -16.13
N SER A 252 -10.13 19.18 -16.95
CA SER A 252 -9.33 18.38 -17.88
C SER A 252 -8.42 17.38 -17.17
N SER A 253 -7.80 17.76 -16.05
CA SER A 253 -6.99 16.82 -15.24
C SER A 253 -7.81 15.62 -14.76
N VAL A 254 -9.01 15.86 -14.20
CA VAL A 254 -9.88 14.77 -13.73
C VAL A 254 -10.39 13.93 -14.90
N SER A 255 -10.75 14.55 -16.03
CA SER A 255 -11.17 13.84 -17.23
C SER A 255 -10.05 12.96 -17.81
N VAL A 256 -8.81 13.46 -17.86
CA VAL A 256 -7.64 12.67 -18.28
C VAL A 256 -7.47 11.48 -17.35
N THR A 257 -7.56 11.66 -16.04
CA THR A 257 -7.49 10.53 -15.10
C THR A 257 -8.58 9.50 -15.36
N ILE A 258 -9.82 9.90 -15.60
CA ILE A 258 -10.91 8.97 -15.96
C ILE A 258 -10.57 8.20 -17.24
N VAL A 259 -10.07 8.88 -18.28
CA VAL A 259 -9.66 8.23 -19.53
C VAL A 259 -8.54 7.22 -19.29
N VAL A 260 -7.55 7.57 -18.46
CA VAL A 260 -6.45 6.68 -18.08
C VAL A 260 -6.96 5.46 -17.30
N LEU A 261 -7.89 5.64 -16.36
CA LEU A 261 -8.52 4.55 -15.61
C LEU A 261 -9.24 3.58 -16.55
N LEU A 262 -9.99 4.10 -17.52
CA LEU A 262 -10.69 3.28 -18.51
C LEU A 262 -9.72 2.57 -19.46
N ALA A 263 -8.65 3.25 -19.88
CA ALA A 263 -7.61 2.64 -20.72
C ALA A 263 -6.87 1.53 -19.97
N ALA A 264 -6.56 1.72 -18.69
CA ALA A 264 -5.94 0.72 -17.83
C ALA A 264 -6.83 -0.53 -17.69
N LEU A 265 -8.14 -0.33 -17.49
CA LEU A 265 -9.13 -1.43 -17.49
C LEU A 265 -9.13 -2.21 -18.81
N VAL A 266 -9.17 -1.52 -19.95
CA VAL A 266 -9.13 -2.18 -21.26
C VAL A 266 -7.82 -2.94 -21.46
N ALA A 267 -6.70 -2.36 -21.05
CA ALA A 267 -5.39 -3.00 -21.14
C ALA A 267 -5.29 -4.25 -20.24
N SER A 268 -5.80 -4.19 -18.99
CA SER A 268 -5.79 -5.33 -18.08
C SER A 268 -6.67 -6.48 -18.60
N ILE A 269 -7.79 -6.16 -19.26
CA ILE A 269 -8.64 -7.16 -19.93
C ILE A 269 -7.91 -7.80 -21.11
N GLY A 270 -7.25 -7.00 -21.95
CA GLY A 270 -6.46 -7.50 -23.08
C GLY A 270 -5.35 -8.44 -22.63
N PHE A 271 -4.62 -8.07 -21.57
CA PHE A 271 -3.55 -8.91 -21.02
C PHE A 271 -4.05 -10.25 -20.46
N TYR A 272 -5.27 -10.28 -19.92
CA TYR A 272 -5.90 -11.51 -19.42
C TYR A 272 -6.54 -12.36 -20.52
N ALA A 273 -6.96 -11.76 -21.64
CA ALA A 273 -7.55 -12.49 -22.76
C ALA A 273 -6.50 -13.27 -23.59
N ASP A 274 -5.22 -12.92 -23.45
CA ASP A 274 -4.09 -13.59 -24.11
C ASP A 274 -3.53 -14.78 -23.29
N TYR A 275 -4.10 -15.09 -22.12
CA TYR A 275 -3.80 -16.26 -21.26
C TYR A 275 -4.97 -17.24 -21.22
#